data_AF-A0A2E4KDA5-F1
#
_entry.id   AF-A0A2E4KDA5-F1
#
_cell.length_a   1.000
_cell.length_b   1.000
_cell.length_c   1.000
_cell.angle_alpha   90.00
_cell.angle_beta   90.00
_cell.angle_gamma   90.00
#
_symmetry.space_group_name_H-M   'P 1'
#
loop_
_entity.id
_entity.type
_entity.pdbx_description
1 polymer ?
#
loop_
_entity_poly.entity_id
_entity_poly.type
_entity_poly.pdbx_seq_one_letter_code
_entity_poly.pdbx_strand_id
1 'polypeptide(L)'
;SQFDQVELRAALRTAMEAAQAANKYLNATEPWKVLKDDHQRGLTILFVALSAINGIRVMFSPFLPFSSQELDNLLGETHGWSREILKPGTTLTKPKPLFRKVEPDESSK
;
A
#
# COMPACT_ATOMS: atom_id res chain seq x y z
N SER A 1 12.24 7.33 -15.77
CA SER A 1 11.85 7.19 -14.35
C SER A 1 12.89 7.88 -13.48
N GLN A 2 12.56 8.40 -12.28
CA GLN A 2 13.57 8.93 -11.33
C GLN A 2 14.64 7.88 -10.99
N PHE A 3 14.27 6.59 -11.03
CA PHE A 3 15.19 5.47 -10.84
C PHE A 3 16.26 5.39 -11.94
N ASP A 4 15.91 5.63 -13.21
CA ASP A 4 16.87 5.60 -14.33
C ASP A 4 17.89 6.73 -14.24
N GLN A 5 17.52 7.82 -13.56
CA GLN A 5 18.36 8.98 -13.28
C GLN A 5 19.08 8.90 -11.93
N VAL A 6 18.91 7.78 -11.19
CA VAL A 6 19.51 7.54 -9.87
C VAL A 6 19.06 8.58 -8.80
N GLU A 7 17.90 9.20 -9.00
CA GLU A 7 17.32 10.18 -8.07
C GLU A 7 16.50 9.50 -6.96
N LEU A 8 17.17 8.73 -6.10
CA LEU A 8 16.50 7.87 -5.11
C LEU A 8 15.60 8.63 -4.12
N ARG A 9 15.97 9.85 -3.73
CA ARG A 9 15.14 10.69 -2.84
C ARG A 9 13.85 11.14 -3.53
N ALA A 10 13.92 11.51 -4.81
CA ALA A 10 12.76 11.91 -5.58
C ALA A 10 11.83 10.71 -5.82
N ALA A 11 12.41 9.54 -6.14
CA ALA A 11 11.67 8.29 -6.28
C ALA A 11 10.92 7.91 -4.98
N LEU A 12 11.59 8.00 -3.83
CA LEU A 12 10.95 7.75 -2.52
C LEU A 12 9.82 8.75 -2.24
N ARG A 13 10.02 10.04 -2.56
CA ARG A 13 8.97 11.06 -2.40
C ARG A 13 7.74 10.72 -3.24
N THR A 14 7.92 10.32 -4.50
CA THR A 14 6.81 9.89 -5.36
C THR A 14 6.06 8.68 -4.78
N ALA A 15 6.77 7.69 -4.22
CA ALA A 15 6.14 6.55 -3.57
C ALA A 15 5.31 6.97 -2.34
N MET A 16 5.83 7.89 -1.52
CA MET A 16 5.10 8.46 -0.39
C MET A 16 3.86 9.25 -0.82
N GLU A 17 3.95 10.04 -1.88
CA GLU A 17 2.81 10.78 -2.46
C GLU A 17 1.72 9.81 -2.95
N ALA A 18 2.10 8.70 -3.59
CA ALA A 18 1.14 7.66 -3.99
C ALA A 18 0.42 7.03 -2.80
N ALA A 19 1.14 6.74 -1.70
CA ALA A 19 0.54 6.26 -0.46
C ALA A 19 -0.45 7.28 0.16
N GLN A 20 -0.09 8.57 0.14
CA GLN A 20 -0.99 9.64 0.59
C GLN A 20 -2.24 9.75 -0.29
N ALA A 21 -2.10 9.61 -1.60
CA ALA A 21 -3.22 9.62 -2.54
C ALA A 21 -4.20 8.46 -2.27
N ALA A 22 -3.68 7.26 -1.98
CA ALA A 22 -4.50 6.11 -1.60
C ALA A 22 -5.26 6.35 -0.28
N ASN A 23 -4.62 6.95 0.72
CA ASN A 23 -5.28 7.34 1.98
C ASN A 23 -6.36 8.40 1.74
N LYS A 24 -6.09 9.41 0.91
CA LYS A 24 -7.08 10.44 0.53
C LYS A 24 -8.29 9.82 -0.17
N TYR A 25 -8.07 8.85 -1.06
CA TYR A 25 -9.15 8.12 -1.71
C TYR A 25 -10.03 7.37 -0.71
N LEU A 26 -9.43 6.61 0.22
CA LEU A 26 -10.17 5.90 1.28
C LEU A 26 -10.97 6.87 2.17
N ASN A 27 -10.37 7.99 2.56
CA ASN A 27 -11.04 9.00 3.37
C ASN A 27 -12.19 9.70 2.63
N ALA A 28 -12.04 9.98 1.34
CA ALA A 28 -13.09 10.64 0.54
C ALA A 28 -14.25 9.70 0.21
N THR A 29 -13.99 8.39 0.11
CA THR A 29 -14.99 7.38 -0.25
C THR A 29 -15.64 6.70 0.94
N GLU A 30 -15.05 6.81 2.14
CA GLU A 30 -15.55 6.27 3.40
C GLU A 30 -16.16 4.86 3.28
N PRO A 31 -15.41 3.84 2.82
CA PRO A 31 -15.96 2.52 2.50
C PRO A 31 -16.67 1.85 3.67
N TRP A 32 -16.26 2.14 4.92
CA TRP A 32 -16.92 1.64 6.12
C TRP A 32 -18.36 2.16 6.32
N LYS A 33 -18.70 3.31 5.73
CA LYS A 33 -20.08 3.81 5.64
C LYS A 33 -20.78 3.19 4.43
N VAL A 34 -20.15 3.30 3.25
CA VAL A 34 -20.74 2.82 2.00
C VAL A 34 -21.10 1.34 2.05
N LEU A 35 -20.30 0.49 2.67
CA LEU A 35 -20.59 -0.95 2.82
C LEU A 35 -21.91 -1.25 3.55
N LYS A 36 -22.40 -0.32 4.38
CA LYS A 36 -23.67 -0.48 5.11
C LYS A 36 -24.88 -0.23 4.21
N ASP A 37 -24.73 0.65 3.22
CA ASP A 37 -25.82 1.09 2.35
C ASP A 37 -25.76 0.40 0.97
N ASP A 38 -24.57 0.32 0.37
CA ASP A 38 -24.30 -0.34 -0.91
C ASP A 38 -23.03 -1.21 -0.79
N HIS A 39 -23.28 -2.50 -0.56
CA HIS A 39 -22.23 -3.48 -0.38
C HIS A 39 -21.35 -3.64 -1.63
N GLN A 40 -21.94 -3.67 -2.84
CA GLN A 40 -21.16 -3.84 -4.07
C GLN A 40 -20.24 -2.64 -4.34
N ARG A 41 -20.75 -1.43 -4.10
CA ARG A 41 -19.94 -0.21 -4.24
C ARG A 41 -18.82 -0.17 -3.22
N GLY A 42 -19.09 -0.54 -1.96
CA GLY A 42 -18.09 -0.63 -0.91
C GLY A 42 -16.97 -1.61 -1.25
N LEU A 43 -17.31 -2.80 -1.77
CA LEU A 43 -16.33 -3.79 -2.23
C LEU A 43 -15.48 -3.26 -3.40
N THR A 44 -16.08 -2.53 -4.33
CA THR A 44 -15.35 -1.90 -5.45
C THR A 44 -14.32 -0.90 -4.94
N ILE A 45 -14.71 -0.04 -4.00
CA ILE A 45 -13.81 0.95 -3.38
C ILE A 45 -12.63 0.25 -2.71
N LEU A 46 -12.91 -0.78 -1.91
CA LEU A 46 -11.86 -1.56 -1.24
C LEU A 46 -10.92 -2.24 -2.23
N PHE A 47 -11.46 -2.82 -3.31
CA PHE A 47 -10.65 -3.45 -4.35
C PHE A 47 -9.73 -2.44 -5.04
N VAL A 48 -10.22 -1.23 -5.34
CA VAL A 48 -9.41 -0.14 -5.92
C VAL A 48 -8.31 0.30 -4.95
N ALA A 49 -8.62 0.45 -3.67
CA ALA A 49 -7.63 0.82 -2.66
C ALA A 49 -6.54 -0.25 -2.49
N LEU A 50 -6.93 -1.54 -2.39
CA LEU A 50 -6.00 -2.66 -2.33
C LEU A 50 -5.13 -2.74 -3.59
N SER A 51 -5.74 -2.51 -4.75
CA SER A 51 -5.06 -2.40 -6.04
C SER A 51 -3.98 -1.31 -6.06
N ALA A 52 -4.26 -0.14 -5.48
CA ALA A 52 -3.27 0.92 -5.34
C ALA A 52 -2.14 0.50 -4.39
N ILE A 53 -2.47 -0.05 -3.22
CA ILE A 53 -1.48 -0.55 -2.23
C ILE A 53 -0.55 -1.60 -2.85
N ASN A 54 -1.10 -2.49 -3.67
CA ASN A 54 -0.34 -3.51 -4.39
C ASN A 54 0.66 -2.93 -5.42
N GLY A 55 0.36 -1.77 -6.04
CA GLY A 55 1.36 -1.05 -6.83
C GLY A 55 2.38 -0.32 -5.96
N ILE A 56 1.94 0.26 -4.86
CA ILE A 56 2.76 1.04 -3.94
C ILE A 56 3.84 0.17 -3.28
N ARG A 57 3.54 -1.07 -2.89
CA ARG A 57 4.55 -1.99 -2.33
C ARG A 57 5.71 -2.24 -3.29
N VAL A 58 5.46 -2.31 -4.60
CA VAL A 58 6.51 -2.51 -5.61
C VAL A 58 7.44 -1.30 -5.65
N MET A 59 6.88 -0.08 -5.59
CA MET A 59 7.66 1.16 -5.54
C MET A 59 8.48 1.30 -4.25
N PHE A 60 7.98 0.76 -3.14
CA PHE A 60 8.71 0.76 -1.87
C PHE A 60 9.72 -0.37 -1.71
N SER A 61 9.63 -1.46 -2.49
CA SER A 61 10.52 -2.61 -2.38
C SER A 61 12.03 -2.29 -2.31
N PRO A 62 12.61 -1.35 -3.09
CA PRO A 62 14.04 -1.01 -2.97
C PRO A 62 14.39 -0.22 -1.68
N PHE A 63 13.41 0.38 -1.01
CA PHE A 63 13.62 1.21 0.18
C PHE A 63 13.20 0.50 1.48
N LEU A 64 12.16 -0.32 1.42
CA LEU A 64 11.51 -1.00 2.54
C LEU A 64 11.30 -2.49 2.20
N PRO A 65 12.37 -3.27 1.98
CA PRO A 65 12.27 -4.64 1.49
C PRO A 65 11.48 -5.55 2.45
N PHE A 66 11.70 -5.40 3.77
CA PHE A 66 11.03 -6.24 4.77
C PHE A 66 9.54 -5.94 4.88
N SER A 67 9.15 -4.66 4.95
CA SER A 67 7.73 -4.27 4.99
C SER A 67 6.99 -4.62 3.70
N SER A 68 7.69 -4.57 2.57
CA SER A 68 7.13 -4.99 1.28
C SER A 68 6.91 -6.51 1.25
N GLN A 69 7.85 -7.30 1.80
CA GLN A 69 7.70 -8.74 1.95
C GLN A 69 6.54 -9.12 2.89
N GLU A 70 6.30 -8.36 3.96
CA GLU A 70 5.14 -8.58 4.83
C GLU A 70 3.82 -8.37 4.07
N LEU A 71 3.78 -7.46 3.09
CA LEU A 71 2.61 -7.30 2.22
C LEU A 71 2.45 -8.44 1.21
N ASP A 72 3.53 -9.13 0.83
CA ASP A 72 3.45 -10.33 0.00
C ASP A 72 2.73 -11.48 0.70
N ASN A 73 2.88 -11.60 2.02
CA ASN A 73 2.12 -12.55 2.84
C ASN A 73 0.59 -12.29 2.81
N LEU A 74 0.19 -11.04 2.52
CA LEU A 74 -1.21 -10.63 2.50
C LEU A 74 -1.81 -10.64 1.08
N LEU A 75 -1.05 -10.18 0.09
CA LEU A 75 -1.52 -9.89 -1.26
C LEU A 75 -0.96 -10.84 -2.32
N GLY A 76 -0.11 -11.79 -1.93
CA GLY A 76 0.63 -12.69 -2.82
C GLY A 76 1.95 -12.08 -3.28
N GLU A 77 2.90 -12.94 -3.65
CA GLU A 77 4.26 -12.54 -4.06
C GLU A 77 4.27 -11.65 -5.31
N THR A 78 5.24 -10.75 -5.37
CA THR A 78 5.52 -9.93 -6.55
C THR A 78 6.75 -10.45 -7.29
N HIS A 79 6.72 -10.36 -8.62
CA HIS A 79 7.87 -10.75 -9.45
C HIS A 79 8.52 -9.51 -10.05
N GLY A 80 9.72 -9.19 -9.59
CA GLY A 80 10.45 -8.02 -10.04
C GLY A 80 9.70 -6.72 -9.75
N TRP A 81 9.82 -5.75 -10.66
CA TRP A 81 9.26 -4.40 -10.50
C TRP A 81 7.92 -4.26 -11.23
N SER A 82 7.09 -5.30 -11.15
CA SER A 82 5.79 -5.35 -11.81
C SER A 82 4.67 -5.42 -10.79
N ARG A 83 3.58 -4.70 -11.08
CA ARG A 83 2.35 -4.82 -10.33
C ARG A 83 1.56 -6.02 -10.85
N GLU A 84 1.45 -7.05 -10.01
CA GLU A 84 0.58 -8.18 -10.28
C GLU A 84 -0.89 -7.81 -10.13
N ILE A 85 -1.78 -8.43 -10.91
CA ILE A 85 -3.22 -8.19 -10.78
C ILE A 85 -3.75 -8.99 -9.59
N LEU A 86 -4.45 -8.32 -8.68
CA LEU A 86 -5.12 -8.98 -7.56
C LEU A 86 -6.26 -9.85 -8.10
N LYS A 87 -6.29 -11.12 -7.70
CA LYS A 87 -7.37 -12.03 -8.05
C LYS A 87 -8.54 -11.83 -7.08
N PRO A 88 -9.75 -11.46 -7.57
CA PRO A 88 -10.93 -11.39 -6.71
C PRO A 88 -11.23 -12.75 -6.06
N GLY A 89 -11.72 -12.73 -4.81
CA GLY A 89 -12.03 -13.94 -4.06
C GLY A 89 -10.86 -14.56 -3.29
N THR A 90 -9.64 -14.01 -3.41
CA THR A 90 -8.52 -14.41 -2.55
C THR A 90 -8.80 -14.06 -1.09
N THR A 91 -8.69 -15.05 -0.19
CA THR A 91 -8.83 -14.85 1.25
C THR A 91 -7.66 -14.04 1.79
N LEU A 92 -7.95 -12.90 2.41
CA LEU A 92 -6.95 -12.07 3.07
C LEU A 92 -6.74 -12.53 4.51
N THR A 93 -5.48 -12.64 4.91
CA THR A 93 -5.11 -12.81 6.32
C THR A 93 -5.34 -11.50 7.08
N LYS A 94 -5.50 -11.57 8.40
CA LYS A 94 -5.70 -10.35 9.21
C LYS A 94 -4.42 -9.49 9.13
N PRO A 95 -4.49 -8.23 8.66
CA PRO A 95 -3.30 -7.41 8.53
C PRO A 95 -2.71 -7.10 9.92
N LYS A 96 -1.38 -7.13 10.00
CA LYS A 96 -0.62 -6.67 11.17
C LYS A 96 -0.07 -5.27 10.88
N PRO A 97 0.12 -4.41 11.90
CA PRO A 97 0.80 -3.14 11.71
C PRO A 97 2.22 -3.36 11.14
N LEU A 98 2.54 -2.69 10.03
CA LEU A 98 3.84 -2.83 9.35
C LEU A 98 4.97 -2.05 10.05
N PHE A 99 4.60 -0.98 10.77
CA PHE A 99 5.56 -0.11 11.45
C PHE A 99 5.13 0.09 12.89
N ARG A 100 6.10 0.00 13.81
CA ARG A 100 5.93 0.45 15.19
C ARG A 100 6.03 1.98 15.20
N LYS A 101 5.17 2.63 15.98
CA LYS A 101 5.33 4.06 16.27
C LYS A 101 6.61 4.25 17.09
N VAL A 102 7.47 5.16 16.65
CA VAL A 102 8.67 5.55 17.42
C VAL A 102 8.24 6.61 18.43
N GLU A 103 8.61 6.43 19.69
CA GLU A 103 8.36 7.43 20.73
C GLU A 103 9.43 8.53 20.69
N PRO A 104 9.11 9.79 21.05
CA PRO A 104 10.02 10.95 20.87
C PRO A 104 11.38 10.83 21.58
N ASP A 105 11.46 10.04 22.65
CA ASP A 105 12.70 9.83 23.42
C ASP A 105 13.67 8.84 22.69
N GLU A 106 13.13 7.97 21.83
CA GLU A 106 13.92 6.97 21.09
C GLU A 106 14.65 7.56 19.87
N SER A 107 14.22 8.73 19.35
CA SER A 107 14.82 9.36 18.17
C SER A 107 16.10 10.15 18.43
N SER A 108 16.56 10.19 19.68
CA SER A 108 17.66 11.05 20.15
C SER A 108 18.96 10.29 20.46
N LYS A 109 19.05 9.01 20.11
CA LYS A 109 20.25 8.18 20.30
C LYS A 109 20.90 7.78 18.98
#